data_AF-A0A968GBN6-F1
#
_entry.id   AF-A0A968GBN6-F1
#
_cell.length_a   1.000
_cell.length_b   1.000
_cell.length_c   1.000
_cell.angle_alpha   90.00
_cell.angle_beta   90.00
_cell.angle_gamma   90.00
#
_symmetry.space_group_name_H-M   'P 1'
#
loop_
_entity.id
_entity.type
_entity.pdbx_description
1 polymer ?
#
loop_
_entity_poly.entity_id
_entity_poly.type
_entity_poly.pdbx_seq_one_letter_code
_entity_poly.pdbx_strand_id
1 'polypeptide(L)'
;AIHSQEDKERVASTLEEWLKAVYPKASDYASKLKSLQVDRKTINKQVSTLYNESMPVLKSKKESTKARVIAYKDKNPLATQREIAMVLNVSLRTVKYVLSGK
;
A
#
# COMPACT_ATOMS: atom_id res chain seq x y z
N ALA A 1 6.44 -31.73 -28.84
CA ALA A 1 5.56 -31.28 -27.74
C ALA A 1 6.03 -29.91 -27.28
N ILE A 2 5.48 -28.83 -27.85
CA ILE A 2 5.76 -27.46 -27.40
C ILE A 2 4.82 -27.19 -26.22
N HIS A 3 5.11 -27.79 -25.06
CA HIS A 3 4.57 -27.26 -23.80
C HIS A 3 5.49 -26.09 -23.43
N SER A 4 5.33 -25.02 -24.20
CA SER A 4 6.15 -23.81 -24.18
C SER A 4 6.16 -23.23 -22.78
N GLN A 5 7.30 -22.70 -22.37
CA GLN A 5 7.48 -22.02 -21.09
C GLN A 5 6.39 -20.96 -20.81
N GLU A 6 5.86 -20.36 -21.87
CA GLU A 6 4.72 -19.43 -21.87
C GLU A 6 3.44 -20.00 -21.26
N ASP A 7 3.14 -21.28 -21.46
CA ASP A 7 1.95 -21.92 -20.89
C ASP A 7 2.07 -22.06 -19.37
N LYS A 8 3.28 -22.37 -18.88
CA LYS A 8 3.58 -22.45 -17.45
C LYS A 8 3.50 -21.08 -16.78
N GLU A 9 4.01 -20.03 -17.43
CA GLU A 9 3.93 -18.66 -16.90
C GLU A 9 2.49 -18.13 -16.89
N ARG A 10 1.68 -18.49 -17.90
CA ARG A 10 0.26 -18.12 -17.95
C ARG A 10 -0.57 -18.80 -16.88
N VAL A 11 -0.33 -20.10 -16.64
CA VAL A 11 -0.98 -20.86 -15.56
C VAL A 11 -0.55 -20.33 -14.19
N ALA A 12 0.73 -19.99 -14.00
CA ALA A 12 1.22 -19.40 -12.76
C ALA A 12 0.56 -18.04 -12.46
N SER A 13 0.47 -17.15 -13.47
CA SER A 13 -0.19 -15.84 -13.33
C SER A 13 -1.68 -15.99 -12.99
N THR A 14 -2.37 -16.92 -13.65
CA THR A 14 -3.79 -17.20 -13.40
C THR A 14 -4.02 -17.73 -11.98
N LEU A 15 -3.12 -18.59 -11.49
CA LEU A 15 -3.18 -19.13 -10.14
C LEU A 15 -2.92 -18.06 -9.08
N GLU A 16 -1.95 -17.17 -9.30
CA GLU A 16 -1.68 -16.04 -8.40
C GLU A 16 -2.88 -15.11 -8.26
N GLU A 17 -3.48 -14.70 -9.39
CA GLU A 17 -4.67 -13.84 -9.40
C GLU A 17 -5.88 -14.51 -8.72
N TRP A 18 -6.10 -15.79 -9.01
CA TRP A 18 -7.20 -16.55 -8.38
C TRP A 18 -7.00 -16.69 -6.87
N LEU A 19 -5.80 -17.04 -6.42
CA LEU A 19 -5.48 -17.15 -5.00
C LEU A 19 -5.62 -15.80 -4.28
N LYS A 20 -5.25 -14.70 -4.94
CA LYS A 20 -5.42 -13.35 -4.41
C LYS A 20 -6.89 -12.96 -4.24
N ALA A 21 -7.75 -13.36 -5.17
CA ALA A 21 -9.19 -13.11 -5.08
C ALA A 21 -9.89 -13.97 -4.01
N VAL A 22 -9.48 -15.23 -3.85
CA VAL A 22 -10.06 -16.17 -2.88
C VAL A 22 -9.55 -15.94 -1.46
N TYR A 23 -8.29 -15.52 -1.31
CA TYR A 23 -7.65 -15.26 -0.03
C TYR A 23 -7.20 -13.79 0.06
N PRO A 24 -8.14 -12.83 0.22
CA PRO A 24 -7.81 -11.41 0.28
C PRO A 24 -7.02 -11.02 1.54
N LYS A 25 -7.04 -11.89 2.58
CA LYS A 25 -6.25 -11.71 3.80
C LYS A 25 -4.84 -12.27 3.60
N ALA A 26 -3.84 -11.43 3.83
CA ALA A 26 -2.43 -11.77 3.72
C ALA A 26 -2.02 -13.02 4.52
N SER A 27 -2.62 -13.27 5.70
CA SER A 27 -2.37 -14.44 6.53
C SER A 27 -2.82 -15.75 5.87
N ASP A 28 -4.01 -15.74 5.27
CA ASP A 28 -4.59 -16.92 4.62
C ASP A 28 -3.90 -17.20 3.29
N TYR A 29 -3.58 -16.14 2.53
CA TYR A 29 -2.81 -16.21 1.29
C TYR A 29 -1.40 -16.78 1.52
N ALA A 30 -0.67 -16.27 2.53
CA ALA A 30 0.65 -16.79 2.88
C ALA A 30 0.60 -18.26 3.31
N SER A 31 -0.42 -18.66 4.05
CA SER A 31 -0.62 -20.05 4.49
C SER A 31 -0.89 -20.97 3.30
N LYS A 32 -1.66 -20.50 2.31
CA LYS A 32 -1.92 -21.27 1.09
C LYS A 32 -0.68 -21.42 0.21
N LEU A 33 0.10 -20.37 0.04
CA LEU A 33 1.36 -20.44 -0.72
C LEU A 33 2.38 -21.39 -0.06
N LYS A 34 2.44 -21.41 1.28
CA LYS A 34 3.25 -22.41 2.02
C LYS A 34 2.78 -23.83 1.75
N SER A 35 1.48 -24.07 1.72
CA SER A 35 0.91 -25.38 1.38
C SER A 35 1.22 -25.82 -0.05
N LEU A 36 1.45 -24.88 -0.96
CA LEU A 36 1.86 -25.14 -2.34
C LEU A 36 3.39 -25.28 -2.49
N GLN A 37 4.13 -25.33 -1.37
CA GLN A 37 5.60 -25.42 -1.34
C GLN A 37 6.31 -24.30 -2.13
N VAL A 38 5.68 -23.13 -2.23
CA VAL A 38 6.28 -21.96 -2.86
C VAL A 38 7.47 -21.49 -2.02
N ASP A 39 8.56 -21.10 -2.68
CA ASP A 39 9.76 -20.61 -2.00
C ASP A 39 9.44 -19.41 -1.10
N ARG A 40 10.07 -19.38 0.09
CA ARG A 40 9.84 -18.36 1.10
C ARG A 40 10.08 -16.94 0.58
N LYS A 41 11.05 -16.73 -0.32
CA LYS A 41 11.34 -15.42 -0.93
C LYS A 41 10.19 -14.99 -1.83
N THR A 42 9.63 -15.92 -2.61
CA THR A 42 8.46 -15.68 -3.48
C THR A 42 7.21 -15.37 -2.66
N ILE A 43 6.97 -16.12 -1.58
CA ILE A 43 5.86 -15.87 -0.64
C ILE A 43 5.97 -14.45 -0.05
N ASN A 44 7.14 -14.09 0.48
CA ASN A 44 7.35 -12.76 1.06
C ASN A 44 7.12 -11.64 0.03
N LYS A 45 7.57 -11.84 -1.22
CA LYS A 45 7.35 -10.88 -2.30
C LYS A 45 5.86 -10.73 -2.61
N GLN A 46 5.14 -11.84 -2.84
CA GLN A 46 3.72 -11.83 -3.21
C GLN A 46 2.82 -11.29 -2.09
N VAL A 47 3.08 -11.68 -0.83
CA VAL A 47 2.36 -11.17 0.34
C VAL A 47 2.62 -9.68 0.55
N SER A 48 3.87 -9.24 0.35
CA SER A 48 4.21 -7.81 0.40
C SER A 48 3.49 -7.03 -0.70
N THR A 49 3.45 -7.54 -1.93
CA THR A 49 2.71 -6.90 -3.04
C THR A 49 1.23 -6.80 -2.71
N LEU A 50 0.59 -7.88 -2.23
CA LEU A 50 -0.81 -7.87 -1.81
C LEU A 50 -1.10 -6.83 -0.72
N TYR A 51 -0.20 -6.73 0.27
CA TYR A 51 -0.29 -5.74 1.33
C TYR A 51 -0.12 -4.31 0.79
N ASN A 52 0.85 -4.08 -0.11
CA ASN A 52 1.10 -2.77 -0.71
C ASN A 52 0.01 -2.33 -1.70
N GLU A 53 -0.62 -3.26 -2.42
CA GLU A 53 -1.77 -2.97 -3.29
C GLU A 53 -3.04 -2.69 -2.49
N SER A 54 -3.20 -3.35 -1.33
CA SER A 54 -4.32 -3.10 -0.41
C SER A 54 -4.09 -1.87 0.46
N MET A 55 -2.83 -1.44 0.62
CA MET A 55 -2.51 -0.15 1.22
C MET A 55 -2.75 0.96 0.19
N PRO A 56 -3.35 2.10 0.58
CA PRO A 56 -3.29 3.28 -0.26
C PRO A 56 -1.82 3.55 -0.51
N VAL A 57 -1.43 3.59 -1.80
CA VAL A 57 -0.08 3.89 -2.27
C VAL A 57 0.54 4.86 -1.28
N LEU A 58 1.60 4.44 -0.58
CA LEU A 58 2.39 5.32 0.28
C LEU A 58 3.19 6.26 -0.63
N LYS A 59 2.46 7.02 -1.44
CA LYS A 59 2.60 8.44 -1.74
C LYS A 59 3.68 8.99 -0.82
N SER A 60 4.82 9.28 -1.43
CA SER A 60 6.09 9.67 -0.80
C SER A 60 5.91 10.43 0.52
N LYS A 61 6.89 10.41 1.44
CA LYS A 61 6.83 11.14 2.74
C LYS A 61 6.19 12.54 2.64
N LYS A 62 6.41 13.25 1.53
CA LYS A 62 5.77 14.53 1.16
C LYS A 62 4.26 14.43 0.93
N GLU A 63 3.79 13.49 0.11
CA GLU A 63 2.36 13.28 -0.12
C GLU A 63 1.64 12.69 1.10
N SER A 64 2.29 11.83 1.89
CA SER A 64 1.76 11.38 3.20
C SER A 64 1.56 12.56 4.16
N THR A 65 2.52 13.48 4.21
CA THR A 65 2.40 14.71 5.02
C THR A 65 1.29 15.62 4.52
N LYS A 66 1.15 15.79 3.20
CA LYS A 66 0.06 16.56 2.58
C LYS A 66 -1.31 15.99 2.95
N ALA A 67 -1.49 14.68 2.80
CA ALA A 67 -2.73 13.99 3.15
C ALA A 67 -3.08 14.16 4.63
N ARG A 68 -2.09 14.04 5.54
CA ARG A 68 -2.28 14.23 6.98
C ARG A 68 -2.69 15.65 7.35
N VAL A 69 -2.05 16.66 6.76
CA VAL A 69 -2.39 18.08 7.00
C VAL A 69 -3.81 18.39 6.52
N ILE A 70 -4.19 17.91 5.32
CA ILE A 70 -5.54 18.09 4.78
C ILE A 70 -6.58 17.38 5.66
N ALA A 71 -6.36 16.10 5.99
CA ALA A 71 -7.29 15.32 6.81
C ALA A 71 -7.47 15.91 8.22
N TYR A 72 -6.43 16.50 8.81
CA TYR A 72 -6.55 17.15 10.11
C TYR A 72 -7.36 18.46 10.03
N LYS A 73 -7.14 19.26 8.98
CA LYS A 73 -7.88 20.51 8.75
C LYS A 73 -9.36 20.26 8.44
N ASP A 74 -9.66 19.19 7.71
CA ASP A 74 -11.02 18.75 7.40
C ASP A 74 -11.78 18.36 8.69
N LYS A 75 -11.14 17.57 9.55
CA LYS A 75 -11.70 17.20 10.87
C LYS A 75 -11.78 18.35 11.87
N ASN A 76 -10.91 19.35 11.74
CA ASN A 76 -10.80 20.50 12.65
C ASN A 76 -10.77 21.81 11.86
N PRO A 77 -11.92 22.29 11.35
CA PRO A 77 -11.97 23.45 10.46
C PRO A 77 -11.46 24.74 11.13
N LEU A 78 -11.57 24.84 12.46
CA LEU A 78 -11.08 25.98 13.24
C LEU A 78 -9.59 25.91 13.62
N ALA A 79 -8.92 24.77 13.40
CA ALA A 79 -7.52 24.62 13.76
C ALA A 79 -6.64 25.59 12.97
N THR A 80 -5.79 26.31 13.71
CA THR A 80 -4.79 27.22 13.17
C THR A 80 -3.61 26.45 12.58
N GLN A 81 -2.87 27.07 11.65
CA GLN A 81 -1.71 26.41 11.03
C GLN A 81 -0.63 26.00 12.05
N ARG A 82 -0.51 26.74 13.15
CA ARG A 82 0.41 26.42 14.26
C ARG A 82 -0.02 25.17 15.02
N GLU A 83 -1.30 25.03 15.30
CA GLU A 83 -1.83 23.83 15.99
C GLU A 83 -1.66 22.59 15.12
N ILE A 84 -1.93 22.69 13.82
CA ILE A 84 -1.72 21.60 12.87
C ILE A 84 -0.24 21.19 12.81
N ALA A 85 0.66 22.18 12.79
CA ALA A 85 2.10 21.93 12.78
C ALA A 85 2.58 21.19 14.03
N MET A 86 2.09 21.61 15.21
CA MET A 86 2.43 20.98 16.49
C MET A 86 1.88 19.56 16.58
N VAL A 87 0.59 19.37 16.31
CA VAL A 87 -0.08 18.07 16.46
C VAL A 87 0.44 17.04 15.46
N LEU A 88 0.75 17.46 14.23
CA LEU A 88 1.31 16.58 13.22
C LEU A 88 2.84 16.48 13.26
N ASN A 89 3.51 17.22 14.15
CA ASN A 89 4.97 17.32 14.23
C ASN A 89 5.62 17.60 12.85
N VAL A 90 5.13 18.65 12.19
CA VAL A 90 5.60 19.09 10.87
C VAL A 90 5.91 20.58 10.90
N SER A 91 6.78 21.05 10.02
CA SER A 91 7.14 22.47 10.01
C SER A 91 5.95 23.36 9.62
N LEU A 92 5.86 24.55 10.22
CA LEU A 92 4.83 25.53 9.88
C LEU A 92 4.88 25.90 8.38
N ARG A 93 6.09 25.91 7.79
CA ARG A 93 6.29 26.13 6.35
C ARG A 93 5.63 25.04 5.52
N THR A 94 5.74 23.77 5.95
CA THR A 94 5.09 22.63 5.28
C THR A 94 3.57 22.73 5.34
N VAL A 95 3.01 23.08 6.50
CA VAL A 95 1.55 23.28 6.64
C VAL A 95 1.07 24.42 5.75
N LYS A 96 1.79 25.55 5.74
CA LYS A 96 1.47 26.69 4.89
C LYS A 96 1.53 26.32 3.40
N TYR A 97 2.56 25.59 2.97
CA TYR A 97 2.69 25.11 1.60
C TYR A 97 1.50 24.23 1.20
N VAL A 98 1.17 23.24 2.04
CA VAL A 98 0.04 22.31 1.80
C VAL A 98 -1.31 23.04 1.71
N LEU A 99 -1.58 23.97 2.64
CA LEU A 99 -2.85 24.68 2.69
C LEU A 99 -2.95 25.84 1.69
N SER A 100 -1.82 26.39 1.23
CA SER A 100 -1.81 27.47 0.24
C SER A 100 -1.89 26.97 -1.20
N GLY A 101 -1.76 25.65 -1.44
CA GLY A 101 -1.85 25.04 -2.76
C GLY A 101 -0.78 25.49 -3.77
N LYS A 102 0.27 26.17 -3.30
CA LYS A 102 1.43 26.62 -4.09
C LYS A 102 2.53 25.57 -4.09
#